data_AF-A0A4V1M1I7-F1
#
_entry.id   AF-A0A4V1M1I7-F1
#
_cell.length_a   1.000
_cell.length_b   1.000
_cell.length_c   1.000
_cell.angle_alpha   90.00
_cell.angle_beta   90.00
_cell.angle_gamma   90.00
#
_symmetry.space_group_name_H-M   'P 1'
#
loop_
_entity.id
_entity.type
_entity.pdbx_description
1 polymer ?
#
loop_
_entity_poly.entity_id
_entity_poly.type
_entity_poly.pdbx_seq_one_letter_code
_entity_poly.pdbx_strand_id
1 'polypeptide(L)'
;MNKIRKSIFTLLSLIFSFTINANAEAYLWKATEIEGVVLYEGDFYGPFREELNNGKYTTFDWFANFAPGYQEYVYGEYYYGNSVWVEVYGMPQDEPTLKIGTRYGIIKDVGNILNGSNIIIGKIYRFFVPKKSVNSNPTFGQVDVNDTLRVYDGIQIKFEAGIR
;
A
#
# COMPACT_ATOMS: atom_id res chain seq x y z
N MET A 1 57.19 -30.15 -48.76
CA MET A 1 55.97 -29.32 -48.88
C MET A 1 55.31 -29.21 -47.51
N ASN A 2 54.93 -27.97 -47.15
CA ASN A 2 54.03 -27.52 -46.08
C ASN A 2 54.44 -27.69 -44.60
N LYS A 3 55.04 -26.60 -44.09
CA LYS A 3 54.84 -26.07 -42.73
C LYS A 3 53.37 -25.63 -42.57
N ILE A 4 52.79 -25.81 -41.39
CA ILE A 4 52.16 -24.75 -40.56
C ILE A 4 51.74 -25.38 -39.22
N ARG A 5 52.34 -24.88 -38.14
CA ARG A 5 51.88 -25.03 -36.75
C ARG A 5 50.55 -24.30 -36.58
N LYS A 6 49.58 -24.88 -35.86
CA LYS A 6 48.68 -24.12 -34.97
C LYS A 6 48.31 -24.98 -33.76
N SER A 7 48.81 -24.56 -32.61
CA SER A 7 48.31 -24.92 -31.29
C SER A 7 46.87 -24.44 -31.16
N ILE A 8 45.98 -25.26 -30.62
CA ILE A 8 44.75 -24.79 -29.98
C ILE A 8 44.65 -25.47 -28.63
N PHE A 9 45.16 -24.75 -27.63
CA PHE A 9 44.66 -24.81 -26.26
C PHE A 9 43.20 -24.35 -26.30
N THR A 10 42.28 -25.20 -25.86
CA THR A 10 40.95 -24.80 -25.38
C THR A 10 40.67 -25.72 -24.20
N LEU A 11 41.20 -25.37 -23.03
CA LEU A 11 40.60 -24.45 -22.06
C LEU A 11 39.22 -24.95 -21.64
N LEU A 12 39.19 -25.51 -20.42
CA LEU A 12 38.03 -25.64 -19.55
C LEU A 12 36.99 -24.53 -19.83
N SER A 13 35.79 -24.92 -20.21
CA SER A 13 34.61 -24.19 -19.79
C SER A 13 33.63 -25.20 -19.20
N LEU A 14 33.77 -25.46 -17.90
CA LEU A 14 32.59 -25.67 -17.08
C LEU A 14 31.70 -24.47 -17.36
N ILE A 15 30.65 -24.66 -18.15
CA ILE A 15 29.54 -23.74 -18.18
C ILE A 15 28.79 -24.01 -16.86
N PHE A 16 29.36 -23.52 -15.77
CA PHE A 16 28.58 -23.11 -14.63
C PHE A 16 27.64 -22.04 -15.19
N SER A 17 26.43 -22.45 -15.55
CA SER A 17 25.33 -21.52 -15.72
C SER A 17 25.02 -21.00 -14.32
N PHE A 18 25.86 -20.09 -13.82
CA PHE A 18 25.39 -19.07 -12.91
C PHE A 18 24.48 -18.17 -13.75
N THR A 19 23.23 -18.59 -13.93
CA THR A 19 22.15 -17.62 -14.02
C THR A 19 22.19 -16.87 -12.71
N ILE A 20 22.88 -15.74 -12.74
CA ILE A 20 22.82 -14.69 -11.74
C ILE A 20 21.36 -14.23 -11.74
N ASN A 21 20.51 -14.89 -10.93
CA ASN A 21 19.30 -14.29 -10.38
C ASN A 21 19.75 -13.26 -9.33
N ALA A 22 20.51 -12.25 -9.75
CA ALA A 22 20.73 -11.07 -8.94
C ALA A 22 19.52 -10.17 -9.17
N ASN A 23 18.88 -9.84 -8.04
CA ASN A 23 17.82 -8.86 -7.88
C ASN A 23 16.40 -9.36 -8.16
N ALA A 24 16.02 -10.48 -7.51
CA ALA A 24 14.80 -10.40 -6.71
C ALA A 24 15.15 -9.67 -5.40
N GLU A 25 15.29 -8.35 -5.44
CA GLU A 25 14.95 -7.59 -4.24
C GLU A 25 13.47 -7.89 -4.03
N ALA A 26 13.15 -8.75 -3.07
CA ALA A 26 11.77 -9.12 -2.80
C ALA A 26 11.03 -7.83 -2.41
N TYR A 27 10.11 -7.39 -3.27
CA TYR A 27 9.29 -6.22 -2.99
C TYR A 27 8.57 -6.42 -1.66
N LEU A 28 8.81 -5.52 -0.72
CA LEU A 28 8.12 -5.54 0.57
C LEU A 28 7.00 -4.51 0.52
N TRP A 29 5.77 -5.01 0.50
CA TRP A 29 4.56 -4.22 0.58
C TRP A 29 4.11 -4.17 2.03
N LYS A 30 3.92 -2.97 2.57
CA LYS A 30 3.50 -2.76 3.95
C LYS A 30 2.47 -1.64 4.00
N ALA A 31 1.24 -1.96 4.40
CA ALA A 31 0.35 -0.91 4.91
C ALA A 31 0.90 -0.47 6.27
N THR A 32 1.19 0.81 6.43
CA THR A 32 1.92 1.32 7.59
C THR A 32 1.04 2.06 8.57
N GLU A 33 0.11 2.86 8.07
CA GLU A 33 -0.69 3.75 8.90
C GLU A 33 -2.10 3.89 8.31
N ILE A 34 -3.08 4.01 9.20
CA ILE A 34 -4.43 4.49 8.88
C ILE A 34 -4.71 5.79 9.63
N GLU A 35 -5.30 6.76 8.95
CA GLU A 35 -5.79 8.01 9.53
C GLU A 35 -7.30 8.14 9.28
N GLY A 36 -8.00 8.54 10.33
CA GLY A 36 -9.43 8.79 10.30
C GLY A 36 -9.94 9.38 11.62
N VAL A 37 -11.24 9.27 11.84
CA VAL A 37 -11.94 9.61 13.07
C VAL A 37 -12.39 8.32 13.73
N VAL A 38 -12.11 8.22 15.01
CA VAL A 38 -12.51 7.11 15.84
C VAL A 38 -13.96 7.31 16.27
N LEU A 39 -14.78 6.28 16.09
CA LEU A 39 -16.06 6.13 16.75
C LEU A 39 -15.82 5.40 18.07
N TYR A 40 -16.11 6.03 19.20
CA TYR A 40 -15.95 5.40 20.50
C TYR A 40 -17.15 5.79 21.38
N GLU A 41 -17.83 4.79 21.93
CA GLU A 41 -19.03 4.97 22.78
C GLU A 41 -20.17 5.79 22.11
N GLY A 42 -20.23 5.81 20.78
CA GLY A 42 -21.23 6.56 20.02
C GLY A 42 -20.80 7.99 19.64
N ASP A 43 -19.64 8.43 20.12
CA ASP A 43 -19.07 9.75 19.85
C ASP A 43 -17.89 9.66 18.89
N PHE A 44 -17.66 10.75 18.17
CA PHE A 44 -16.59 10.87 17.18
C PHE A 44 -15.40 11.66 17.75
N TYR A 45 -14.20 11.11 17.59
CA TYR A 45 -12.96 11.73 18.03
C TYR A 45 -11.90 11.69 16.92
N GLY A 46 -11.11 12.75 16.75
CA GLY A 46 -9.97 12.73 15.82
C GLY A 46 -9.64 14.07 15.14
N PRO A 47 -8.75 14.06 14.13
CA PRO A 47 -8.17 12.88 13.49
C PRO A 47 -7.17 12.14 14.38
N PHE A 48 -7.17 10.82 14.31
CA PHE A 48 -6.15 9.96 14.90
C PHE A 48 -5.42 9.17 13.83
N ARG A 49 -4.27 8.64 14.20
CA ARG A 49 -3.46 7.74 13.38
C ARG A 49 -3.16 6.47 14.16
N GLU A 50 -3.17 5.34 13.46
CA GLU A 50 -2.76 4.06 14.03
C GLU A 50 -1.83 3.33 13.07
N GLU A 51 -0.75 2.79 13.63
CA GLU A 51 0.14 1.90 12.90
C GLU A 51 -0.54 0.56 12.63
N LEU A 52 -0.56 0.17 11.37
CA LEU A 52 -1.21 -1.06 10.93
C LEU A 52 -0.29 -2.26 11.10
N ASN A 53 -0.85 -3.34 11.63
CA ASN A 53 -0.17 -4.60 11.84
C ASN A 53 -0.87 -5.71 11.05
N ASN A 54 -0.11 -6.41 10.20
CA ASN A 54 -0.67 -7.46 9.34
C ASN A 54 -1.31 -8.57 10.16
N GLY A 55 -2.51 -8.99 9.78
CA GLY A 55 -3.32 -10.00 10.44
C GLY A 55 -3.98 -9.54 11.75
N LYS A 56 -3.86 -8.28 12.15
CA LYS A 56 -4.48 -7.75 13.37
C LYS A 56 -5.66 -6.84 13.04
N TYR A 57 -6.55 -6.68 14.01
CA TYR A 57 -7.58 -5.64 13.96
C TYR A 57 -6.98 -4.30 14.39
N THR A 58 -7.50 -3.21 13.84
CA THR A 58 -7.33 -1.88 14.43
C THR A 58 -7.84 -1.88 15.86
N THR A 59 -7.23 -1.03 16.69
CA THR A 59 -7.67 -0.82 18.08
C THR A 59 -8.92 0.06 18.15
N PHE A 60 -9.19 0.82 17.09
CA PHE A 60 -10.29 1.77 17.03
C PHE A 60 -11.30 1.45 15.93
N ASP A 61 -12.52 1.97 16.13
CA ASP A 61 -13.57 1.93 15.13
C ASP A 61 -13.42 3.09 14.14
N TRP A 62 -12.89 2.85 12.93
CA TRP A 62 -12.47 3.92 12.02
C TRP A 62 -13.58 4.38 11.06
N PHE A 63 -14.11 5.57 11.33
CA PHE A 63 -14.75 6.43 10.34
C PHE A 63 -13.75 7.48 9.86
N ALA A 64 -14.11 8.40 8.97
CA ALA A 64 -13.16 9.46 8.63
C ALA A 64 -13.75 10.83 8.33
N ASN A 65 -12.99 11.80 8.83
CA ASN A 65 -13.09 13.24 8.77
C ASN A 65 -14.37 13.90 9.30
N PHE A 66 -14.31 14.15 10.60
CA PHE A 66 -15.22 15.01 11.35
C PHE A 66 -14.49 16.21 11.98
N ALA A 67 -13.40 16.68 11.36
CA ALA A 67 -12.99 18.07 11.52
C ALA A 67 -13.69 18.88 10.40
N PRO A 68 -14.15 20.12 10.62
CA PRO A 68 -14.80 20.98 9.62
C PRO A 68 -14.04 21.27 8.29
N GLY A 69 -13.00 20.49 7.94
CA GLY A 69 -12.10 20.78 6.83
C GLY A 69 -11.53 19.59 6.03
N TYR A 70 -11.89 18.32 6.29
CA TYR A 70 -11.25 17.20 5.56
C TYR A 70 -12.23 16.26 4.83
N GLN A 71 -13.11 16.83 4.04
CA GLN A 71 -13.80 16.09 2.99
C GLN A 71 -12.88 15.93 1.76
N GLU A 72 -12.89 14.78 1.11
CA GLU A 72 -12.10 14.55 -0.11
C GLU A 72 -13.02 14.51 -1.32
N TYR A 73 -12.69 15.30 -2.35
CA TYR A 73 -13.43 15.32 -3.59
C TYR A 73 -13.02 14.13 -4.46
N VAL A 74 -13.96 13.21 -4.68
CA VAL A 74 -13.77 12.00 -5.49
C VAL A 74 -15.04 11.70 -6.27
N TYR A 75 -14.89 11.26 -7.52
CA TYR A 75 -16.00 10.90 -8.40
C TYR A 75 -17.09 11.98 -8.60
N GLY A 76 -16.74 13.26 -8.49
CA GLY A 76 -17.67 14.36 -8.75
C GLY A 76 -18.35 14.95 -7.50
N GLU A 77 -18.11 14.40 -6.31
CA GLU A 77 -18.67 14.90 -5.05
C GLU A 77 -17.70 14.73 -3.86
N TYR A 78 -18.06 15.29 -2.71
CA TYR A 78 -17.25 15.18 -1.50
C TYR A 78 -17.62 13.95 -0.67
N TYR A 79 -16.60 13.25 -0.17
CA TYR A 79 -16.75 12.05 0.65
C TYR A 79 -16.00 12.14 1.98
N TYR A 80 -16.59 11.47 2.97
CA TYR A 80 -15.96 10.99 4.19
C TYR A 80 -15.37 9.59 3.95
N GLY A 81 -14.14 9.32 4.39
CA GLY A 81 -13.44 8.08 4.09
C GLY A 81 -12.01 8.00 4.63
N ASN A 82 -11.48 6.80 4.83
CA ASN A 82 -10.20 6.62 5.54
C ASN A 82 -9.00 6.93 4.64
N SER A 83 -7.95 7.53 5.21
CA SER A 83 -6.65 7.61 4.53
C SER A 83 -5.76 6.46 4.99
N VAL A 84 -5.09 5.78 4.06
CA VAL A 84 -4.16 4.69 4.38
C VAL A 84 -2.85 4.90 3.64
N TRP A 85 -1.74 4.71 4.35
CA TRP A 85 -0.39 4.78 3.80
C TRP A 85 0.13 3.37 3.54
N VAL A 86 0.66 3.17 2.34
CA VAL A 86 1.28 1.92 1.90
C VAL A 86 2.69 2.21 1.43
N GLU A 87 3.66 1.63 2.12
CA GLU A 87 5.05 1.63 1.72
C GLU A 87 5.35 0.40 0.88
N VAL A 88 6.10 0.61 -0.19
CA VAL A 88 6.55 -0.43 -1.11
C VAL A 88 8.05 -0.27 -1.30
N TYR A 89 8.81 -1.18 -0.70
CA TYR A 89 10.26 -1.19 -0.82
C TYR A 89 10.72 -2.00 -2.04
N GLY A 90 11.82 -1.55 -2.64
CA GLY A 90 12.30 -2.00 -3.96
C GLY A 90 11.75 -1.13 -5.10
N MET A 91 12.02 -1.48 -6.35
CA MET A 91 11.43 -0.84 -7.54
C MET A 91 10.21 -1.60 -8.05
N PRO A 92 8.99 -1.36 -7.52
CA PRO A 92 7.82 -2.16 -7.85
C PRO A 92 7.49 -2.08 -9.34
N GLN A 93 7.10 -3.22 -9.93
CA GLN A 93 6.66 -3.27 -11.32
C GLN A 93 5.23 -2.74 -11.50
N ASP A 94 4.40 -2.87 -10.46
CA ASP A 94 3.00 -2.48 -10.45
C ASP A 94 2.69 -1.54 -9.28
N GLU A 95 1.62 -0.75 -9.40
CA GLU A 95 1.10 0.08 -8.31
C GLU A 95 0.25 -0.74 -7.32
N PRO A 96 0.27 -0.41 -6.01
CA PRO A 96 -0.60 -1.08 -5.05
C PRO A 96 -2.05 -0.86 -5.41
N THR A 97 -2.87 -1.88 -5.16
CA THR A 97 -4.31 -1.69 -5.03
C THR A 97 -4.70 -1.84 -3.57
N LEU A 98 -5.49 -0.91 -3.05
CA LEU A 98 -6.00 -0.94 -1.68
C LEU A 98 -7.52 -1.10 -1.67
N LYS A 99 -8.04 -1.89 -0.72
CA LYS A 99 -9.47 -2.03 -0.44
C LYS A 99 -9.75 -1.95 1.05
N ILE A 100 -10.89 -1.38 1.40
CA ILE A 100 -11.54 -1.56 2.70
C ILE A 100 -12.93 -2.12 2.42
N GLY A 101 -13.19 -3.35 2.87
CA GLY A 101 -14.42 -4.06 2.53
C GLY A 101 -14.54 -4.29 1.02
N THR A 102 -15.62 -3.77 0.44
CA THR A 102 -15.89 -3.83 -1.02
C THR A 102 -15.37 -2.61 -1.78
N ARG A 103 -14.87 -1.57 -1.08
CA ARG A 103 -14.52 -0.29 -1.67
C ARG A 103 -13.03 -0.20 -1.98
N TYR A 104 -12.70 0.32 -3.15
CA TYR A 104 -11.33 0.58 -3.56
C TYR A 104 -10.86 1.93 -3.03
N GLY A 105 -9.59 1.97 -2.62
CA GLY A 105 -8.87 3.21 -2.36
C GLY A 105 -8.44 3.89 -3.64
N ILE A 106 -8.43 5.21 -3.61
CA ILE A 106 -7.96 6.07 -4.68
C ILE A 106 -6.60 6.62 -4.27
N ILE A 107 -5.59 6.49 -5.11
CA ILE A 107 -4.28 7.10 -4.87
C ILE A 107 -4.45 8.61 -4.89
N LYS A 108 -4.09 9.25 -3.78
CA LYS A 108 -4.11 10.71 -3.61
C LYS A 108 -2.73 11.32 -3.78
N ASP A 109 -1.71 10.62 -3.32
CA ASP A 109 -0.33 11.08 -3.37
C ASP A 109 0.64 9.89 -3.47
N VAL A 110 1.79 10.12 -4.10
CA VAL A 110 2.88 9.16 -4.28
C VAL A 110 4.20 9.86 -3.97
N GLY A 111 4.89 9.39 -2.92
CA GLY A 111 6.20 9.87 -2.51
C GLY A 111 7.30 8.85 -2.76
N ASN A 112 8.55 9.32 -2.83
CA ASN A 112 9.73 8.45 -2.84
C ASN A 112 10.18 8.17 -1.39
N ILE A 113 10.55 6.91 -1.13
CA ILE A 113 11.27 6.53 0.09
C ILE A 113 12.76 6.60 -0.24
N LEU A 114 13.48 7.45 0.48
CA LEU A 114 14.92 7.64 0.29
C LEU A 114 15.70 6.97 1.43
N ASN A 115 16.86 6.38 1.12
CA ASN A 115 17.80 5.95 2.15
C ASN A 115 18.67 7.12 2.67
N GLY A 116 19.55 6.85 3.63
CA GLY A 116 20.46 7.86 4.20
C GLY A 116 21.45 8.50 3.21
N SER A 117 21.54 7.99 1.98
CA SER A 117 22.35 8.54 0.88
C SER A 117 21.49 9.21 -0.20
N ASN A 118 20.21 9.52 0.09
CA ASN A 118 19.23 10.08 -0.85
C ASN A 118 18.96 9.24 -2.10
N ILE A 119 19.20 7.93 -2.03
CA ILE A 119 18.88 6.98 -3.09
C ILE A 119 17.44 6.51 -2.89
N ILE A 120 16.65 6.49 -3.96
CA ILE A 120 15.28 5.95 -3.94
C ILE A 120 15.34 4.44 -3.70
N ILE A 121 14.74 4.00 -2.60
CA ILE A 121 14.65 2.59 -2.19
C ILE A 121 13.22 2.05 -2.16
N GLY A 122 12.24 2.88 -2.55
CA GLY A 122 10.84 2.51 -2.55
C GLY A 122 9.93 3.69 -2.83
N LYS A 123 8.63 3.43 -2.75
CA LYS A 123 7.56 4.42 -2.87
C LYS A 123 6.59 4.31 -1.69
N ILE A 124 6.03 5.44 -1.28
CA ILE A 124 4.93 5.52 -0.34
C ILE A 124 3.69 6.04 -1.06
N TYR A 125 2.57 5.36 -0.89
CA TYR A 125 1.30 5.69 -1.53
C TYR A 125 0.30 6.08 -0.44
N ARG A 126 -0.31 7.25 -0.59
CA ARG A 126 -1.45 7.65 0.25
C ARG A 126 -2.74 7.34 -0.52
N PHE A 127 -3.53 6.40 0.01
CA PHE A 127 -4.86 6.08 -0.50
C PHE A 127 -5.93 6.81 0.30
N PHE A 128 -7.01 7.20 -0.36
CA PHE A 128 -8.26 7.59 0.27
C PHE A 128 -9.37 6.61 -0.11
N VAL A 129 -10.06 6.02 0.87
CA VAL A 129 -11.16 5.08 0.64
C VAL A 129 -12.49 5.73 0.99
N PRO A 130 -13.29 6.18 0.00
CA PRO A 130 -14.55 6.87 0.26
C PRO A 130 -15.58 5.93 0.89
N LYS A 131 -16.07 6.24 2.09
CA LYS A 131 -17.11 5.48 2.79
C LYS A 131 -18.50 6.08 2.58
N LYS A 132 -18.63 7.41 2.67
CA LYS A 132 -19.94 8.09 2.64
C LYS A 132 -19.88 9.47 1.98
N SER A 133 -20.86 9.79 1.15
CA SER A 133 -20.97 11.14 0.57
C SER A 133 -21.39 12.16 1.63
N VAL A 134 -20.79 13.34 1.60
CA VAL A 134 -21.14 14.47 2.49
C VAL A 134 -22.61 14.90 2.31
N ASN A 135 -23.16 14.74 1.11
CA ASN A 135 -24.53 15.14 0.78
C ASN A 135 -25.59 14.09 1.19
N SER A 136 -25.18 12.94 1.71
CA SER A 136 -26.12 11.91 2.15
C SER A 136 -26.69 12.23 3.54
N ASN A 137 -28.02 12.35 3.65
CA ASN A 137 -28.71 12.56 4.93
C ASN A 137 -28.35 11.41 5.90
N PRO A 138 -27.76 11.68 7.07
CA PRO A 138 -27.17 10.63 7.88
C PRO A 138 -28.11 10.07 8.96
N THR A 139 -28.24 8.75 9.01
CA THR A 139 -28.31 8.00 10.28
C THR A 139 -27.02 7.20 10.42
N PHE A 140 -26.08 7.70 11.23
CA PHE A 140 -24.73 7.11 11.35
C PHE A 140 -24.71 5.74 12.02
N GLY A 141 -25.74 5.39 12.81
CA GLY A 141 -25.92 4.04 13.36
C GLY A 141 -26.17 2.92 12.34
N GLN A 142 -26.11 3.21 11.04
CA GLN A 142 -26.24 2.24 9.94
C GLN A 142 -24.95 2.07 9.13
N VAL A 143 -23.88 2.80 9.46
CA VAL A 143 -22.60 2.61 8.79
C VAL A 143 -21.91 1.42 9.46
N ASP A 144 -21.74 0.34 8.72
CA ASP A 144 -20.88 -0.75 9.17
C ASP A 144 -19.44 -0.22 9.24
N VAL A 145 -18.94 -0.14 10.46
CA VAL A 145 -17.57 0.29 10.78
C VAL A 145 -16.60 -0.90 10.67
N ASN A 146 -17.12 -2.12 10.82
CA ASN A 146 -16.32 -3.31 10.66
C ASN A 146 -16.07 -3.59 9.19
N ASP A 147 -14.81 -3.69 8.82
CA ASP A 147 -14.41 -4.03 7.47
C ASP A 147 -13.06 -4.76 7.49
N THR A 148 -12.57 -5.13 6.31
CA THR A 148 -11.20 -5.64 6.18
C THR A 148 -10.42 -4.77 5.21
N LEU A 149 -9.28 -4.25 5.67
CA LEU A 149 -8.28 -3.59 4.86
C LEU A 149 -7.45 -4.66 4.14
N ARG A 150 -7.31 -4.53 2.82
CA ARG A 150 -6.47 -5.41 2.00
C ARG A 150 -5.62 -4.60 1.03
N VAL A 151 -4.34 -4.96 0.91
CA VAL A 151 -3.41 -4.40 -0.08
C VAL A 151 -2.93 -5.50 -1.01
N TYR A 152 -2.94 -5.22 -2.32
CA TYR A 152 -2.61 -6.15 -3.39
C TYR A 152 -1.46 -5.63 -4.26
N ASP A 153 -0.61 -6.54 -4.74
CA ASP A 153 0.41 -6.28 -5.78
C ASP A 153 -0.15 -6.55 -7.20
N GLY A 154 -1.36 -6.07 -7.45
CA GLY A 154 -2.16 -6.47 -8.61
C GLY A 154 -3.17 -7.56 -8.24
N ILE A 155 -2.71 -8.82 -8.13
CA ILE A 155 -3.61 -9.96 -7.85
C ILE A 155 -3.40 -10.64 -6.50
N GLN A 156 -2.20 -10.57 -5.89
CA GLN A 156 -1.94 -11.26 -4.62
C GLN A 156 -2.13 -10.30 -3.45
N ILE A 157 -2.77 -10.79 -2.38
CA ILE A 157 -2.84 -10.05 -1.12
C ILE A 157 -1.44 -10.06 -0.47
N LYS A 158 -0.95 -8.88 -0.11
CA LYS A 158 0.31 -8.70 0.65
C LYS A 158 0.09 -8.25 2.08
N PHE A 159 -1.04 -7.60 2.33
CA PHE A 159 -1.43 -7.14 3.65
C PHE A 159 -2.93 -7.31 3.83
N GLU A 160 -3.32 -7.78 5.02
CA GLU A 160 -4.71 -7.87 5.45
C GLU A 160 -4.82 -7.48 6.93
N ALA A 161 -5.72 -6.56 7.27
CA ALA A 161 -6.03 -6.22 8.65
C ALA A 161 -7.53 -6.00 8.81
N GLY A 162 -8.07 -6.38 9.97
CA GLY A 162 -9.44 -6.02 10.32
C GLY A 162 -9.52 -4.53 10.65
N ILE A 163 -10.57 -3.87 10.19
CA ILE A 163 -10.97 -2.56 10.65
C ILE A 163 -12.17 -2.78 11.53
N ARG A 164 -12.13 -2.24 12.74
CA ARG A 164 -13.32 -2.09 13.55
C ARG A 164 -13.97 -0.75 13.25
#